data_AF-A0A920IVI8-F1
#
_entry.id   AF-A0A920IVI8-F1
#
_cell.length_a   1.000
_cell.length_b   1.000
_cell.length_c   1.000
_cell.angle_alpha   90.00
_cell.angle_beta   90.00
_cell.angle_gamma   90.00
#
_symmetry.space_group_name_H-M   'P 1'
#
loop_
_entity.id
_entity.type
_entity.pdbx_description
1 polymer ?
#
loop_
_entity_poly.entity_id
_entity_poly.type
_entity_poly.pdbx_seq_one_letter_code
_entity_poly.pdbx_strand_id
1 'polypeptide(L)'
;MFGTVIGIVNAFFGLSDASQATINAVAPGISEALIATALGLFAAIPAVIAFNRFTAFSNDLIRFDSIFGEQLISRLTHLDTK
;
A
#
# COMPACT_ATOMS: atom_id res chain seq x y z
N MET A 1 -3.83 -8.50 6.69
CA MET A 1 -3.46 -9.94 6.73
C MET A 1 -3.50 -10.52 8.15
N PHE A 2 -3.04 -9.81 9.19
CA PHE A 2 -3.09 -10.38 10.54
C PHE A 2 -4.51 -10.71 11.04
N GLY A 3 -5.49 -9.85 10.74
CA GLY A 3 -6.90 -10.07 11.10
C GLY A 3 -7.53 -11.33 10.49
N THR A 4 -7.07 -11.77 9.32
CA THR A 4 -7.56 -13.02 8.71
C THR A 4 -7.00 -14.24 9.41
N VAL A 5 -5.72 -14.18 9.80
CA VAL A 5 -5.06 -15.25 10.54
C VAL A 5 -5.72 -15.42 11.91
N ILE A 6 -5.97 -14.32 12.63
CA ILE A 6 -6.67 -14.37 13.93
C ILE A 6 -8.10 -14.91 13.79
N GLY A 7 -8.88 -14.44 12.80
CA GLY A 7 -10.25 -14.92 12.57
C GLY A 7 -10.33 -16.41 12.23
N ILE A 8 -9.40 -16.89 11.40
CA ILE A 8 -9.32 -18.32 11.04
C ILE A 8 -8.86 -19.15 12.25
N VAL A 9 -7.83 -18.72 12.97
CA VAL A 9 -7.32 -19.42 14.16
C VAL A 9 -8.39 -19.53 15.24
N ASN A 10 -9.16 -18.47 15.49
CA ASN A 10 -10.28 -18.50 16.44
C ASN A 10 -11.41 -19.45 15.98
N ALA A 11 -11.70 -19.51 14.67
CA ALA A 11 -12.67 -20.45 14.11
C ALA A 11 -12.26 -21.91 14.32
N PHE A 12 -10.97 -22.22 14.16
CA PHE A 12 -10.43 -23.57 14.39
C PHE A 12 -10.33 -23.93 15.88
N PHE A 13 -10.03 -22.98 16.76
CA PHE A 13 -10.06 -23.21 18.21
C PHE A 13 -11.47 -23.56 18.70
N GLY A 14 -12.51 -22.83 18.25
CA GLY A 14 -13.90 -23.15 18.58
C GLY A 14 -14.38 -24.51 18.05
N LEU A 15 -13.79 -24.98 16.94
CA LEU A 15 -14.05 -26.32 16.41
C LEU A 15 -13.34 -27.43 17.21
N SER A 16 -12.15 -27.15 17.75
CA SER A 16 -11.37 -28.13 18.53
C SER A 16 -12.01 -28.51 19.87
N ASP A 17 -12.81 -27.61 20.44
CA ASP A 17 -13.59 -27.82 21.67
C ASP A 17 -14.96 -28.47 21.38
N ALA A 18 -15.38 -28.51 20.11
CA ALA A 18 -16.66 -29.07 19.67
C ALA A 18 -16.54 -30.58 19.35
N SER A 19 -17.29 -31.41 20.05
CA SER A 19 -17.34 -32.88 19.87
C SER A 19 -17.75 -33.35 18.47
N GLN A 20 -18.40 -32.49 17.66
CA GLN A 20 -18.73 -32.75 16.26
C GLN A 20 -18.37 -31.54 15.40
N ALA A 21 -17.43 -31.74 14.48
CA ALA A 21 -17.03 -30.72 13.52
C ALA A 21 -18.16 -30.46 12.51
N THR A 22 -18.98 -29.44 12.77
CA THR A 22 -20.04 -29.02 11.84
C THR A 22 -19.59 -27.78 11.08
N ILE A 23 -19.75 -27.76 9.76
CA ILE A 23 -19.35 -26.63 8.88
C ILE A 23 -19.96 -25.29 9.33
N ASN A 24 -21.15 -25.33 9.91
CA ASN A 24 -21.83 -24.15 10.47
C ASN A 24 -21.03 -23.47 11.59
N ALA A 25 -20.18 -24.19 12.33
CA ALA A 25 -19.39 -23.63 13.43
C ALA A 25 -18.19 -22.81 12.93
N VAL A 26 -17.65 -23.09 11.74
CA VAL A 26 -16.49 -22.36 11.16
C VAL A 26 -16.89 -21.28 10.14
N ALA A 27 -18.10 -21.36 9.59
CA ALA A 27 -18.59 -20.40 8.60
C ALA A 27 -18.52 -18.91 9.02
N PRO A 28 -18.78 -18.54 10.30
CA PRO A 28 -18.67 -17.15 10.73
C PRO A 28 -17.23 -16.60 10.69
N GLY A 29 -16.26 -17.33 11.24
CA GLY A 29 -14.87 -16.85 11.34
C GLY A 29 -14.16 -16.75 9.98
N ILE A 30 -14.55 -17.57 9.00
CA ILE A 30 -14.07 -17.44 7.61
C ILE A 30 -14.65 -16.18 6.95
N SER A 31 -15.91 -15.84 7.23
CA SER A 31 -16.55 -14.64 6.67
C SER A 31 -15.90 -13.36 7.19
N GLU A 32 -15.59 -13.30 8.48
CA GLU A 32 -14.86 -12.17 9.10
C GLU A 32 -13.45 -12.02 8.50
N ALA A 33 -12.75 -13.14 8.26
CA ALA A 33 -11.45 -13.12 7.60
C ALA A 33 -11.53 -12.58 6.17
N LEU A 34 -12.61 -12.86 5.43
CA LEU A 34 -12.81 -12.34 4.08
C LEU A 34 -12.99 -10.81 4.08
N ILE A 35 -13.79 -10.30 5.02
CA ILE A 35 -14.05 -8.85 5.16
C ILE A 35 -12.77 -8.11 5.53
N ALA A 36 -11.96 -8.66 6.43
CA ALA A 36 -10.66 -8.07 6.80
C ALA A 36 -9.69 -7.98 5.60
N THR A 37 -9.78 -8.90 4.63
CA THR A 37 -9.02 -8.83 3.38
C THR A 37 -9.53 -7.74 2.47
N ALA A 38 -10.85 -7.65 2.30
CA ALA A 38 -11.48 -6.62 1.46
C ALA A 38 -11.14 -5.21 1.97
N LEU A 39 -11.18 -4.99 3.29
CA LEU A 39 -10.79 -3.73 3.91
C LEU A 39 -9.29 -3.43 3.73
N GLY A 40 -8.44 -4.45 3.86
CA GLY A 40 -7.01 -4.30 3.61
C GLY A 40 -6.69 -3.87 2.18
N LEU A 41 -7.36 -4.47 1.20
CA LEU A 41 -7.19 -4.10 -0.22
C LEU A 41 -7.76 -2.70 -0.50
N PHE A 42 -8.91 -2.38 0.10
CA PHE A 42 -9.55 -1.07 -0.03
C PHE A 42 -8.67 0.06 0.54
N ALA A 43 -7.93 -0.19 1.62
CA ALA A 43 -6.97 0.77 2.15
C ALA A 43 -5.67 0.84 1.32
N ALA A 44 -5.19 -0.31 0.82
CA ALA A 44 -3.89 -0.40 0.14
C ALA A 44 -3.88 0.25 -1.25
N ILE A 45 -4.93 0.06 -2.06
CA ILE A 45 -4.96 0.58 -3.44
C ILE A 45 -4.89 2.11 -3.48
N PRO A 46 -5.73 2.86 -2.75
CA PRO A 46 -5.66 4.33 -2.74
C PRO A 46 -4.35 4.84 -2.16
N ALA A 47 -3.80 4.17 -1.14
CA ALA A 47 -2.53 4.56 -0.53
C ALA A 47 -1.38 4.50 -1.55
N VAL A 48 -1.31 3.43 -2.35
CA VAL A 48 -0.30 3.30 -3.42
C VAL A 48 -0.48 4.35 -4.52
N ILE A 49 -1.72 4.64 -4.92
CA ILE A 49 -1.99 5.68 -5.93
C ILE A 49 -1.51 7.04 -5.43
N ALA A 50 -1.83 7.38 -4.18
CA ALA A 50 -1.39 8.62 -3.56
C ALA A 50 0.14 8.69 -3.50
N PHE A 51 0.80 7.63 -3.03
CA PHE A 51 2.26 7.57 -2.95
C PHE A 51 2.93 7.78 -4.32
N ASN A 52 2.44 7.11 -5.36
CA ASN A 52 2.96 7.28 -6.71
C ASN A 52 2.76 8.70 -7.24
N ARG A 53 1.60 9.32 -6.96
CA ARG A 53 1.31 10.69 -7.35
C ARG A 53 2.21 11.71 -6.65
N PHE A 54 2.44 11.55 -5.35
CA PHE A 54 3.35 12.42 -4.60
C PHE A 54 4.80 12.25 -5.06
N THR A 55 5.22 11.01 -5.35
CA THR A 55 6.55 10.73 -5.87
C THR A 55 6.77 11.37 -7.24
N ALA A 56 5.78 11.26 -8.14
CA ALA A 56 5.83 11.93 -9.44
C ALA A 56 5.94 13.46 -9.28
N PHE A 57 5.12 14.05 -8.41
CA PHE A 57 5.16 15.49 -8.12
C PHE A 57 6.52 15.94 -7.58
N SER A 58 7.10 15.20 -6.64
CA SER A 58 8.45 15.51 -6.11
C SER A 58 9.53 15.42 -7.18
N ASN A 59 9.45 14.43 -8.07
CA ASN A 59 10.40 14.28 -9.17
C ASN A 59 10.29 15.41 -10.19
N ASP A 60 9.09 15.91 -10.46
CA ASP A 60 8.88 17.05 -11.34
C ASP A 60 9.52 18.33 -10.77
N LEU A 61 9.43 18.53 -9.45
CA LEU A 61 10.10 19.64 -8.77
C LEU A 61 11.63 19.54 -8.88
N ILE A 62 12.18 18.36 -8.65
CA ILE A 62 13.63 18.11 -8.78
C ILE A 62 14.10 18.34 -10.22
N ARG A 63 13.28 17.94 -11.21
CA ARG A 63 13.57 18.17 -12.63
C ARG A 63 13.62 19.66 -12.97
N PHE A 64 12.76 20.47 -12.38
CA PHE A 64 12.80 21.92 -12.60
C PHE A 64 14.13 22.51 -12.10
N ASP A 65 14.55 22.14 -10.89
CA ASP A 65 15.81 22.60 -10.31
C ASP A 65 17.03 22.18 -11.15
N SER A 66 17.06 20.93 -11.64
CA SER A 66 18.16 20.45 -12.49
C SER A 66 18.24 21.20 -13.82
N ILE A 67 17.09 21.42 -14.47
CA ILE A 67 17.00 22.15 -15.74
C ILE A 67 17.42 23.61 -15.56
N PHE A 68 17.05 24.26 -14.45
CA PHE A 68 17.48 25.61 -14.14
C PHE A 68 18.99 25.69 -13.93
N GLY A 69 19.56 24.74 -13.17
CA GLY A 69 21.00 24.64 -12.95
C GLY A 69 21.79 24.50 -14.27
N GLU A 70 21.33 23.61 -15.16
CA GLU A 70 21.94 23.44 -16.49
C GLU A 70 21.88 24.72 -17.33
N GLN A 71 20.74 25.43 -17.31
CA GLN A 71 20.58 26.69 -18.04
C GLN A 71 21.49 27.79 -17.48
N LEU A 72 21.62 27.89 -16.16
CA LEU A 72 22.51 28.84 -15.51
C LEU A 72 23.96 28.59 -15.91
N ILE A 73 24.41 27.34 -15.80
CA ILE A 73 25.78 26.96 -16.18
C ILE A 73 26.03 27.29 -17.64
N SER A 74 25.11 26.90 -18.54
CA SER A 74 25.21 27.18 -19.97
C SER A 74 25.38 28.68 -20.27
N ARG A 75 24.61 29.55 -19.57
CA ARG A 75 24.69 31.00 -19.73
C ARG A 75 25.99 31.58 -19.18
N LEU A 76 26.45 31.10 -18.02
CA LEU A 76 27.71 31.55 -17.44
C LEU A 76 28.91 31.14 -18.29
N THR A 77 28.94 29.90 -18.78
CA THR A 77 30.00 29.44 -19.69
C THR A 77 30.04 30.25 -20.97
N HIS A 78 28.88 30.59 -21.55
CA HIS A 78 28.83 31.42 -22.75
C HIS A 78 29.34 32.86 -22.48
N LEU A 79 29.08 33.43 -21.30
CA LEU A 79 29.58 34.76 -20.94
C LEU A 79 31.11 34.79 -20.72
N ASP A 80 31.69 33.69 -20.23
CA ASP A 80 33.14 33.54 -20.01
C ASP A 80 33.94 33.30 -21.30
N THR A 81 33.25 32.96 -22.40
CA THR A 81 33.88 32.75 -23.73
C THR A 81 33.90 34.02 -24.60
N LYS A 82 33.46 35.17 -24.07
CA LYS A 82 33.58 36.50 -24.70
C LYS A 82 34.63 37.34 -23.98
#